data_AF-A0A9Q3ZDJ9-F1
#
_entry.id   AF-A0A9Q3ZDJ9-F1
#
_cell.length_a   1.000
_cell.length_b   1.000
_cell.length_c   1.000
_cell.angle_alpha   90.00
_cell.angle_beta   90.00
_cell.angle_gamma   90.00
#
_symmetry.space_group_name_H-M   'P 1'
#
loop_
_entity.id
_entity.type
_entity.pdbx_description
1 polymer ?
#
loop_
_entity_poly.entity_id
_entity_poly.type
_entity_poly.pdbx_seq_one_letter_code
_entity_poly.pdbx_strand_id
1 'polypeptide(L)'
;MTVSICLLLSVAGSVLVYLRSPNQRWLARPLAGIGWRALSWALLLLSWPAWMVTLDAKAGFFAALTVLMLLLGTLPLLSLLKEGRA
;
A
#
# COMPACT_ATOMS: atom_id res chain seq x y z
N MET A 1 11.41 -13.74 8.71
CA MET A 1 11.80 -12.30 8.71
C MET A 1 11.54 -11.62 7.38
N THR A 2 11.88 -12.22 6.23
CA THR A 2 11.71 -11.63 4.89
C THR A 2 10.26 -11.34 4.49
N VAL A 3 9.31 -12.20 4.85
CA VAL A 3 7.87 -11.99 4.60
C VAL A 3 7.35 -10.71 5.27
N SER A 4 7.80 -10.43 6.49
CA SER A 4 7.42 -9.21 7.22
C SER A 4 7.90 -7.95 6.50
N ILE A 5 9.08 -7.99 5.88
CA ILE A 5 9.60 -6.88 5.07
C ILE A 5 8.73 -6.67 3.82
N CYS A 6 8.35 -7.76 3.14
CA CYS A 6 7.46 -7.68 1.99
C CYS A 6 6.11 -7.04 2.37
N LEU A 7 5.52 -7.47 3.49
CA LEU A 7 4.30 -6.88 4.04
C LEU A 7 4.47 -5.39 4.36
N LEU A 8 5.56 -5.01 5.03
CA LEU A 8 5.83 -3.61 5.37
C LEU A 8 5.97 -2.74 4.13
N LEU A 9 6.66 -3.22 3.09
CA LEU A 9 6.79 -2.52 1.81
C LEU A 9 5.41 -2.35 1.13
N SER A 10 4.61 -3.41 1.09
CA SER A 10 3.25 -3.35 0.52
C SER A 10 2.35 -2.38 1.29
N VAL A 11 2.35 -2.45 2.63
CA VAL A 11 1.56 -1.54 3.49
C VAL A 11 2.00 -0.10 3.31
N ALA A 12 3.31 0.18 3.43
CA ALA A 12 3.83 1.54 3.30
C ALA A 12 3.56 2.13 1.91
N GLY A 13 3.78 1.35 0.85
CA GLY A 13 3.48 1.75 -0.52
C GLY A 13 2.00 2.07 -0.72
N SER A 14 1.11 1.15 -0.34
CA SER A 14 -0.35 1.33 -0.45
C SER A 14 -0.87 2.52 0.36
N VAL A 15 -0.39 2.69 1.60
CA VAL A 15 -0.78 3.83 2.46
C VAL A 15 -0.32 5.15 1.85
N LEU A 16 0.92 5.24 1.37
CA LEU A 16 1.42 6.48 0.74
C LEU A 16 0.67 6.81 -0.56
N VAL A 17 0.33 5.80 -1.37
CA VAL A 17 -0.53 6.01 -2.54
C VAL A 17 -1.90 6.51 -2.13
N TYR A 18 -2.52 5.91 -1.11
CA TYR A 18 -3.82 6.33 -0.61
C TYR A 18 -3.77 7.78 -0.10
N LEU A 19 -2.84 8.12 0.80
CA LEU A 19 -2.70 9.46 1.37
C LEU A 19 -2.38 10.56 0.34
N ARG A 20 -1.91 10.18 -0.84
CA ARG A 20 -1.67 11.09 -1.96
C ARG A 20 -2.92 11.28 -2.84
N SER A 21 -3.86 10.35 -2.82
CA SER A 21 -5.10 10.45 -3.59
C SER A 21 -5.92 11.67 -3.15
N PRO A 22 -6.55 12.43 -4.07
CA PRO A 22 -7.44 13.52 -3.68
C PRO A 22 -8.67 13.03 -2.91
N ASN A 23 -9.06 11.76 -3.09
CA ASN A 23 -10.22 11.15 -2.43
C ASN A 23 -9.88 10.57 -1.05
N GLN A 24 -8.67 10.80 -0.54
CA GLN A 24 -8.29 10.35 0.79
C GLN A 24 -8.96 11.21 1.85
N ARG A 25 -9.51 10.56 2.87
CA ARG A 25 -10.28 11.24 3.95
C ARG A 25 -9.55 11.21 5.29
N TRP A 26 -8.25 10.90 5.30
CA TRP A 26 -7.48 10.75 6.53
C TRP A 26 -6.76 12.05 6.91
N LEU A 27 -6.11 12.70 5.95
CA LEU A 27 -5.43 13.99 6.13
C LEU A 27 -6.30 15.13 5.60
N ALA A 28 -6.19 16.31 6.23
CA ALA A 28 -6.88 17.52 5.78
C ALA A 28 -6.39 18.01 4.40
N ARG A 29 -5.15 17.69 4.03
CA ARG A 29 -4.57 17.95 2.71
C ARG A 29 -3.84 16.69 2.24
N PRO A 30 -3.98 16.29 0.97
CA PRO A 30 -3.27 15.14 0.43
C PRO A 30 -1.76 15.38 0.44
N LEU A 31 -0.99 14.29 0.53
CA LEU A 31 0.47 14.36 0.43
C LEU A 31 0.89 14.90 -0.94
N ALA A 32 1.37 16.14 -0.96
CA ALA A 32 1.86 16.83 -2.15
C ALA A 32 3.38 16.71 -2.27
N GLY A 33 3.89 16.66 -3.51
CA GLY A 33 5.32 16.62 -3.80
C GLY A 33 5.73 15.43 -4.67
N ILE A 34 6.67 15.69 -5.59
CA ILE A 34 7.23 14.68 -6.51
C ILE A 34 7.96 13.56 -5.73
N GLY A 35 8.62 13.89 -4.62
CA GLY A 35 9.30 12.91 -3.77
C GLY A 35 8.37 11.83 -3.23
N TRP A 36 7.22 12.21 -2.66
CA TRP A 36 6.22 11.25 -2.16
C TRP A 36 5.57 10.43 -3.28
N ARG A 37 5.40 11.03 -4.47
CA ARG A 37 4.95 10.30 -5.66
C ARG A 37 5.96 9.22 -6.04
N ALA A 38 7.23 9.57 -6.17
CA ALA A 38 8.28 8.61 -6.54
C ALA A 38 8.42 7.51 -5.48
N LEU A 39 8.43 7.89 -4.20
CA LEU A 39 8.60 6.95 -3.09
C LEU A 39 7.45 5.94 -2.99
N SER A 40 6.20 6.40 -3.10
CA SER A 40 5.02 5.52 -3.04
C SER A 40 5.03 4.47 -4.15
N TRP A 41 5.30 4.89 -5.39
CA TRP A 41 5.43 3.97 -6.51
C TRP A 41 6.65 3.04 -6.38
N ALA A 42 7.79 3.57 -5.94
CA ALA A 42 8.99 2.77 -5.72
C ALA A 42 8.75 1.65 -4.69
N LEU A 43 8.10 1.97 -3.56
CA LEU A 43 7.76 0.98 -2.53
C LEU A 43 6.81 -0.10 -3.05
N LEU A 44 5.76 0.29 -3.78
CA LEU A 44 4.82 -0.66 -4.39
C LEU A 44 5.52 -1.58 -5.39
N LEU A 45 6.26 -1.00 -6.34
CA LEU A 45 6.97 -1.73 -7.38
C LEU A 45 8.09 -2.60 -6.82
N LEU A 46 8.71 -2.22 -5.70
CA LEU A 46 9.72 -3.03 -5.01
C LEU A 46 9.10 -4.16 -4.18
N SER A 47 7.90 -3.95 -3.62
CA SER A 47 7.23 -4.97 -2.82
C SER A 47 6.91 -6.22 -3.63
N TRP A 48 6.52 -6.06 -4.90
CA TRP A 48 6.13 -7.15 -5.79
C TRP A 48 7.24 -8.18 -6.06
N PRO A 49 8.42 -7.82 -6.59
CA PRO A 49 9.53 -8.75 -6.77
C PRO A 49 10.04 -9.28 -5.42
N ALA A 50 9.94 -8.51 -4.33
CA ALA A 50 10.33 -9.00 -3.01
C ALA A 50 9.51 -10.24 -2.59
N TRP A 51 8.20 -10.27 -2.89
CA TRP A 51 7.36 -11.45 -2.68
C TRP A 51 7.80 -12.64 -3.54
N MET A 52 8.13 -12.41 -4.81
CA MET A 52 8.56 -13.46 -5.75
C MET A 52 9.97 -14.01 -5.47
N VAL A 53 10.82 -13.26 -4.77
CA VAL A 53 12.15 -13.70 -4.31
C VAL A 53 12.05 -14.43 -2.97
N THR A 54 11.12 -14.02 -2.10
CA THR A 54 10.97 -14.59 -0.76
C THR A 54 10.22 -15.93 -0.79
N LEU A 55 9.28 -16.10 -1.72
CA LEU A 55 8.49 -17.30 -1.92
C LEU A 55 8.79 -17.90 -3.31
N ASP A 56 8.24 -19.07 -3.61
CA ASP A 56 8.17 -19.53 -5.00
C ASP A 56 7.52 -18.47 -5.90
N ALA A 57 7.99 -18.30 -7.13
CA ALA A 57 7.56 -17.22 -8.02
C ALA A 57 6.04 -17.15 -8.20
N LYS A 58 5.36 -18.30 -8.29
CA LYS A 58 3.89 -18.35 -8.43
C LYS A 58 3.21 -17.97 -7.11
N ALA A 59 3.66 -18.55 -6.00
CA ALA A 59 3.12 -18.28 -4.68
C ALA A 59 3.31 -16.80 -4.28
N GLY A 60 4.49 -16.24 -4.56
CA GLY A 60 4.82 -14.84 -4.30
C GLY A 60 3.97 -13.87 -5.11
N PHE A 61 3.73 -14.15 -6.39
CA PHE A 61 2.85 -13.35 -7.23
C PHE A 61 1.42 -13.29 -6.67
N PHE A 62 0.84 -14.44 -6.29
CA PHE A 62 -0.49 -14.48 -5.69
C PHE A 62 -0.53 -13.79 -4.33
N ALA A 63 0.47 -14.02 -3.47
CA ALA A 63 0.55 -13.37 -2.17
C ALA A 63 0.62 -11.84 -2.31
N ALA A 64 1.46 -11.33 -3.23
CA ALA A 64 1.56 -9.91 -3.52
C ALA A 64 0.21 -9.33 -3.99
N LEU A 65 -0.45 -9.99 -4.94
CA LEU A 65 -1.77 -9.57 -5.42
C LEU A 65 -2.81 -9.53 -4.30
N THR A 66 -2.93 -10.61 -3.53
CA THR A 66 -3.91 -10.70 -2.45
C THR A 66 -3.71 -9.59 -1.43
N VAL A 67 -2.47 -9.35 -1.01
CA VAL A 67 -2.13 -8.28 -0.06
C VAL A 67 -2.43 -6.90 -0.65
N LEU A 68 -2.00 -6.63 -1.88
CA LEU A 68 -2.22 -5.33 -2.52
C LEU A 68 -3.70 -5.04 -2.78
N MET A 69 -4.45 -6.02 -3.28
CA MET A 69 -5.90 -5.91 -3.45
C MET A 69 -6.60 -5.64 -2.12
N LEU A 70 -6.23 -6.40 -1.07
CA LEU A 70 -6.79 -6.22 0.25
C LEU A 70 -6.49 -4.81 0.78
N LEU A 71 -5.25 -4.35 0.70
CA LEU A 71 -4.85 -3.03 1.21
C LEU A 71 -5.53 -1.90 0.43
N LEU A 72 -5.44 -1.91 -0.90
CA LEU A 72 -6.01 -0.86 -1.75
C LEU A 72 -7.55 -0.83 -1.68
N GLY A 73 -8.19 -1.98 -1.43
CA GLY A 73 -9.64 -2.06 -1.23
C GLY A 73 -10.10 -1.66 0.17
N THR A 74 -9.36 -2.03 1.22
CA THR A 74 -9.75 -1.76 2.62
C THR A 74 -9.37 -0.35 3.08
N LEU A 75 -8.28 0.25 2.59
CA LEU A 75 -7.86 1.60 2.98
C LEU A 75 -8.97 2.66 2.77
N PRO A 76 -9.66 2.73 1.62
CA PRO A 76 -10.81 3.62 1.45
C PRO A 76 -11.96 3.32 2.42
N LEU A 77 -12.26 2.05 2.70
CA LEU A 77 -13.34 1.67 3.60
C LEU A 77 -13.05 2.08 5.05
N LEU A 78 -11.81 1.91 5.51
CA LEU A 78 -11.36 2.35 6.82
C LEU A 78 -11.51 3.87 6.99
N SER A 79 -11.44 4.63 5.91
CA SER A 79 -11.67 6.08 5.95
C SER A 79 -13.12 6.47 6.25
N LEU A 80 -14.09 5.63 5.86
CA LEU A 80 -15.50 5.84 6.18
C LEU A 80 -15.79 5.56 7.66
N LEU A 81 -15.09 4.60 8.27
CA LEU A 81 -15.23 4.32 9.71
C LEU A 81 -14.74 5.48 10.59
N LYS A 82 -13.79 6.28 10.11
CA LYS A 82 -13.34 7.50 10.80
C LYS A 82 -14.46 8.55 10.83
N GLU A 83 -15.19 8.68 9.73
CA GLU A 83 -16.26 9.67 9.57
C GLU A 83 -17.49 9.34 10.40
N GLY A 84 -17.87 8.07 10.51
CA GLY A 84 -18.97 7.64 11.40
C GLY A 84 -18.69 7.74 12.90
N ARG A 85 -17.46 8.10 13.30
CA ARG A 85 -17.06 8.34 14.70
C ARG A 85 -16.83 9.82 15.05
N ALA A 86 -16.92 10.72 14.07
CA ALA A 86 -16.84 12.17 14.25
C ALA A 86 -18.26 12.75 14.47
#